data_AF-A0A965A6V9-F1
#
_entry.id   AF-A0A965A6V9-F1
#
_cell.length_a   1.000
_cell.length_b   1.000
_cell.length_c   1.000
_cell.angle_alpha   90.00
_cell.angle_beta   90.00
_cell.angle_gamma   90.00
#
_symmetry.space_group_name_H-M   'P 1'
#
loop_
_entity.id
_entity.type
_entity.pdbx_description
1 polymer ?
#
loop_
_entity_poly.entity_id
_entity_poly.type
_entity_poly.pdbx_seq_one_letter_code
_entity_poly.pdbx_strand_id
1 'polypeptide(L)'
;MIKKALTILITVLITLLIQQVNAQGNRADYFPDSIRIEFPAHECLVVLEMKNYSANNQLVRDFPKLLANLMEQVKKSMPAGFSETGPYRIDVNITHEDEDVLAGALTYNFRPVGEKTAVKITQPAPETNVLIKGGAIAELKPPGWMVLMNTKEYQATLYGAHLEGLIKVSTEDFEKVIETLNKNPRALSPGRKFIRSRVVLKDGAVQSESVNFVQPLDMLSLNLHGGLGLVQERFFPELTITAGFQFNDRYNRPRQRLELGYQNQFLAQLNTEGNYNANINSFVSLSYGLNFSRGKDSPSWTGLGAAYLVRNSGNLYKGKTMKLYFFNEIGSSRLNVVPEFYLTNDFKKLTFGLTMRYTF
;
A
#
# COMPACT_ATOMS: atom_id res chain seq x y z
N MET A 1 24.71 -32.22 2.58
CA MET A 1 24.55 -30.85 2.05
C MET A 1 23.12 -30.32 2.21
N ILE A 2 22.10 -31.06 1.78
CA ILE A 2 20.66 -30.65 1.86
C ILE A 2 20.17 -30.37 3.30
N LYS A 3 20.57 -31.19 4.30
CA LYS A 3 20.19 -30.97 5.71
C LYS A 3 20.69 -29.61 6.26
N LYS A 4 21.91 -29.19 5.94
CA LYS A 4 22.46 -27.91 6.41
C LYS A 4 21.75 -26.71 5.78
N ALA A 5 21.39 -26.79 4.50
CA ALA A 5 20.61 -25.75 3.83
C ALA A 5 19.21 -25.59 4.44
N LEU A 6 18.55 -26.70 4.77
CA LEU A 6 17.23 -26.69 5.39
C LEU A 6 17.27 -26.09 6.80
N THR A 7 18.27 -26.43 7.62
CA THR A 7 18.44 -25.88 8.96
C THR A 7 18.69 -24.37 8.94
N ILE A 8 19.56 -23.88 8.04
CA ILE A 8 19.82 -22.44 7.88
C ILE A 8 18.55 -21.70 7.45
N LEU A 9 17.79 -22.26 6.51
CA LEU A 9 16.53 -21.67 6.06
C LEU A 9 15.50 -21.57 7.19
N ILE A 10 15.35 -22.62 8.00
CA ILE A 10 14.44 -22.65 9.15
C ILE A 10 14.86 -21.62 10.21
N THR A 11 16.15 -21.53 10.54
CA THR A 11 16.65 -20.57 11.51
C THR A 11 16.42 -19.13 11.04
N VAL A 12 16.71 -18.82 9.77
CA VAL A 12 16.46 -17.50 9.17
C VAL A 12 14.96 -17.16 9.18
N LEU A 13 14.09 -18.12 8.84
CA LEU A 13 12.63 -17.96 8.87
C LEU A 13 12.13 -17.64 10.28
N ILE A 14 12.60 -18.37 11.31
CA ILE A 14 12.19 -18.15 12.71
C ILE A 14 12.65 -16.77 13.19
N THR A 15 13.89 -16.36 12.89
CA THR A 15 14.40 -15.04 13.31
C THR A 15 13.64 -13.89 12.63
N LEU A 16 13.24 -14.05 11.35
CA LEU A 16 12.47 -13.05 10.63
C LEU A 16 11.00 -12.98 11.08
N LEU A 17 10.40 -14.11 11.46
CA LEU A 17 9.05 -14.17 12.03
C LEU A 17 8.94 -13.38 13.36
N ILE A 18 9.97 -13.45 14.21
CA ILE A 18 10.01 -12.71 15.48
C ILE A 18 10.05 -11.19 15.25
N GLN A 19 10.61 -10.70 14.13
CA GLN A 19 10.65 -9.27 13.83
C GLN A 19 9.30 -8.72 13.31
N GLN A 20 8.43 -9.55 12.73
CA GLN A 20 7.17 -9.10 12.13
C GLN A 20 6.02 -8.89 13.13
N VAL A 21 6.09 -9.49 14.32
CA VAL A 21 5.04 -9.37 15.36
C VAL A 21 4.88 -7.91 15.86
N ASN A 22 5.84 -7.02 15.57
CA ASN A 22 5.78 -5.60 15.92
C ASN A 22 5.27 -4.67 14.80
N ALA A 23 4.88 -5.21 13.62
CA ALA A 23 4.32 -4.39 12.55
C ALA A 23 2.85 -4.06 12.87
N GLN A 24 2.63 -2.92 13.53
CA GLN A 24 1.31 -2.28 13.64
C GLN A 24 0.59 -2.32 12.29
N GLY A 25 -0.69 -2.70 12.31
CA GLY A 25 -1.46 -3.11 11.13
C GLY A 25 -1.25 -2.22 9.91
N ASN A 26 -1.02 -2.87 8.75
CA ASN A 26 -0.93 -2.28 7.42
C ASN A 26 -2.19 -1.45 7.10
N ARG A 27 -2.24 -0.21 7.57
CA ARG A 27 -3.21 0.76 7.09
C ARG A 27 -2.67 1.29 5.78
N ALA A 28 -3.47 1.16 4.73
CA ALA A 28 -3.17 1.80 3.45
C ALA A 28 -2.97 3.30 3.70
N ASP A 29 -1.84 3.82 3.22
CA ASP A 29 -1.57 5.24 3.26
C ASP A 29 -2.26 5.86 2.04
N TYR A 30 -3.31 6.64 2.26
CA TYR A 30 -4.10 7.22 1.16
C TYR A 30 -3.36 8.38 0.47
N PHE A 31 -2.42 9.03 1.16
CA PHE A 31 -1.70 10.22 0.69
C PHE A 31 -0.20 10.05 0.94
N PRO A 32 0.46 9.10 0.24
CA PRO A 32 1.79 8.64 0.60
C PRO A 32 2.89 9.69 0.35
N ASP A 33 2.69 10.63 -0.57
CA ASP A 33 3.66 11.71 -0.80
C ASP A 33 3.41 12.85 0.18
N SER A 34 4.45 13.30 0.88
CA SER A 34 4.37 14.41 1.83
C SER A 34 5.40 15.49 1.50
N ILE A 35 4.95 16.72 1.37
CA ILE A 35 5.77 17.91 1.12
C ILE A 35 5.56 18.86 2.28
N ARG A 36 6.60 19.03 3.09
CA ARG A 36 6.64 19.97 4.20
C ARG A 36 7.34 21.25 3.76
N ILE A 37 6.65 22.38 3.87
CA ILE A 37 7.15 23.71 3.49
C ILE A 37 7.14 24.58 4.75
N GLU A 38 8.30 25.07 5.15
CA GLU A 38 8.49 25.89 6.34
C GLU A 38 8.74 27.34 5.96
N PHE A 39 8.09 28.26 6.68
CA PHE A 39 8.23 29.69 6.51
C PHE A 39 8.66 30.32 7.85
N PRO A 40 9.96 30.25 8.21
CA PRO A 40 10.43 30.73 9.52
C PRO A 40 10.15 32.21 9.75
N ALA A 41 10.24 33.04 8.70
CA ALA A 41 9.96 34.49 8.78
C ALA A 41 8.51 34.82 9.13
N HIS A 42 7.59 33.89 8.86
CA HIS A 42 6.15 34.05 9.09
C HIS A 42 5.63 33.17 10.23
N GLU A 43 6.53 32.45 10.91
CA GLU A 43 6.19 31.46 11.95
C GLU A 43 5.12 30.46 11.48
N CYS A 44 5.24 30.00 10.23
CA CYS A 44 4.26 29.16 9.57
C CYS A 44 4.86 27.86 9.01
N LEU A 45 4.01 26.84 8.91
CA LEU A 45 4.30 25.51 8.39
C LEU A 45 3.14 25.05 7.52
N VAL A 46 3.45 24.57 6.32
CA VAL A 46 2.48 23.91 5.43
C VAL A 46 2.94 22.48 5.19
N VAL A 47 2.04 21.52 5.38
CA VAL A 47 2.27 20.11 5.06
C VAL A 47 1.23 19.69 4.04
N LEU A 48 1.68 19.32 2.85
CA LEU A 48 0.86 18.80 1.76
C LEU A 48 1.07 17.30 1.65
N GLU A 49 0.04 16.52 1.95
CA GLU A 49 0.01 15.08 1.77
C GLU A 49 -0.83 14.76 0.53
N MET A 50 -0.25 14.07 -0.45
CA MET A 50 -0.81 13.91 -1.79
C MET A 50 -0.87 12.45 -2.21
N LYS A 51 -1.89 12.10 -2.99
CA LYS A 51 -2.00 10.75 -3.60
C LYS A 51 -0.84 10.45 -4.54
N ASN A 52 -0.44 11.45 -5.33
CA ASN A 52 0.63 11.33 -6.32
C ASN A 52 1.15 12.72 -6.72
N TYR A 53 2.29 13.14 -6.17
CA TYR A 53 2.94 14.39 -6.51
C TYR A 53 3.26 14.49 -8.01
N SER A 54 3.78 13.43 -8.63
CA SER A 54 4.23 13.52 -10.03
C SER A 54 3.09 13.75 -11.02
N ALA A 55 1.89 13.26 -10.71
CA ALA A 55 0.70 13.51 -11.52
C ALA A 55 0.03 14.85 -11.20
N ASN A 56 0.14 15.33 -9.96
CA ASN A 56 -0.65 16.43 -9.44
C ASN A 56 0.19 17.60 -8.89
N ASN A 57 1.43 17.79 -9.35
CA ASN A 57 2.32 18.85 -8.83
C ASN A 57 1.75 20.27 -9.03
N GLN A 58 0.85 20.45 -10.00
CA GLN A 58 0.09 21.68 -10.21
C GLN A 58 -0.72 22.09 -8.97
N LEU A 59 -1.20 21.12 -8.16
CA LEU A 59 -1.87 21.42 -6.89
C LEU A 59 -0.96 22.19 -5.93
N VAL A 60 0.34 21.87 -5.90
CA VAL A 60 1.32 22.58 -5.06
C VAL A 60 1.49 24.01 -5.58
N ARG A 61 1.46 24.20 -6.91
CA ARG A 61 1.63 25.51 -7.56
C ARG A 61 0.46 26.44 -7.24
N ASP A 62 -0.76 25.92 -7.32
CA ASP A 62 -1.98 26.71 -7.15
C ASP A 62 -2.40 26.85 -5.68
N PHE A 63 -1.74 26.12 -4.78
CA PHE A 63 -2.05 26.12 -3.36
C PHE A 63 -2.09 27.51 -2.71
N PRO A 64 -1.13 28.44 -2.96
CA PRO A 64 -1.18 29.78 -2.36
C PRO A 64 -2.44 30.56 -2.74
N LYS A 65 -2.89 30.45 -4.01
CA LYS A 65 -4.13 31.09 -4.48
C LYS A 65 -5.36 30.51 -3.79
N LEU A 66 -5.39 29.19 -3.63
CA LEU A 66 -6.48 28.51 -2.91
C LEU A 66 -6.53 28.96 -1.44
N LEU A 67 -5.36 29.07 -0.79
CA LEU A 67 -5.26 29.58 0.57
C LEU A 67 -5.69 31.05 0.66
N ALA A 68 -5.32 31.90 -0.30
CA ALA A 68 -5.69 33.32 -0.31
C ALA A 68 -7.21 33.50 -0.36
N ASN A 69 -7.88 32.76 -1.27
CA ASN A 69 -9.34 32.76 -1.39
C ASN A 69 -10.00 32.27 -0.09
N LEU A 70 -9.47 31.19 0.51
CA LEU A 70 -9.97 30.67 1.79
C LEU A 70 -9.83 31.71 2.91
N MET A 71 -8.67 32.35 3.04
CA MET A 71 -8.42 33.36 4.07
C MET A 71 -9.33 34.58 3.91
N GLU A 72 -9.66 34.98 2.67
CA GLU A 72 -10.63 36.04 2.41
C GLU A 72 -12.03 35.67 2.91
N GLN A 73 -12.50 34.44 2.63
CA GLN A 73 -13.81 33.96 3.09
C GLN A 73 -13.86 33.82 4.62
N VAL A 74 -12.79 33.32 5.20
CA VAL A 74 -12.62 33.19 6.65
C VAL A 74 -12.71 34.57 7.32
N LYS A 75 -12.02 35.59 6.80
CA LYS A 75 -12.13 36.98 7.29
C LYS A 75 -13.56 37.53 7.20
N LYS A 76 -14.25 37.31 6.09
CA LYS A 76 -15.65 37.77 5.90
C LYS A 76 -16.64 37.08 6.84
N SER A 77 -16.33 35.85 7.25
CA SER A 77 -17.22 34.98 8.04
C SER A 77 -17.00 35.08 9.55
N MET A 78 -16.00 35.85 10.01
CA MET A 78 -15.73 36.01 11.43
C MET A 78 -16.76 36.92 12.12
N PRO A 79 -17.29 36.53 13.29
CA PRO A 79 -18.20 37.36 14.05
C PRO A 79 -17.48 38.61 14.61
N ALA A 80 -18.24 39.69 14.82
CA ALA A 80 -17.73 40.89 15.47
C ALA A 80 -17.24 40.57 16.90
N GLY A 81 -15.98 40.93 17.20
CA GLY A 81 -15.31 40.61 18.49
C GLY A 81 -14.36 39.41 18.46
N PHE A 82 -14.14 38.81 17.29
CA PHE A 82 -13.14 37.76 17.09
C PHE A 82 -11.71 38.31 17.29
N SER A 83 -10.88 37.61 18.06
CA SER A 83 -9.48 38.01 18.28
C SER A 83 -8.58 37.39 17.21
N GLU A 84 -7.75 38.17 16.53
CA GLU A 84 -6.78 37.65 15.56
C GLU A 84 -5.65 36.83 16.22
N THR A 85 -5.55 36.88 17.56
CA THR A 85 -4.46 36.30 18.35
C THR A 85 -4.80 34.97 19.03
N GLY A 86 -6.06 34.53 19.01
CA GLY A 86 -6.49 33.27 19.62
C GLY A 86 -6.08 32.04 18.80
N PRO A 87 -5.97 30.84 19.42
CA PRO A 87 -5.82 29.61 18.66
C PRO A 87 -7.15 29.28 17.99
N TYR A 88 -7.13 29.04 16.68
CA TYR A 88 -8.31 28.65 15.92
C TYR A 88 -8.01 27.47 15.02
N ARG A 89 -8.99 26.59 14.91
CA ARG A 89 -8.96 25.47 13.98
C ARG A 89 -10.02 25.70 12.90
N ILE A 90 -9.57 25.69 11.64
CA ILE A 90 -10.40 25.79 10.45
C ILE A 90 -10.37 24.42 9.76
N ASP A 91 -11.47 23.69 9.82
CA ASP A 91 -11.66 22.47 9.03
C ASP A 91 -12.37 22.84 7.72
N VAL A 92 -11.71 22.54 6.60
CA VAL A 92 -12.21 22.76 5.24
C VAL A 92 -12.39 21.41 4.57
N ASN A 93 -13.63 21.07 4.24
CA ASN A 93 -13.95 19.88 3.47
C ASN A 93 -14.43 20.33 2.09
N ILE A 94 -13.68 19.96 1.06
CA ILE A 94 -14.03 20.23 -0.34
C ILE A 94 -14.58 18.94 -0.94
N THR A 95 -15.88 18.94 -1.23
CA THR A 95 -16.58 17.82 -1.86
C THR A 95 -17.11 18.27 -3.21
N HIS A 96 -16.81 17.54 -4.29
CA HIS A 96 -17.47 17.76 -5.57
C HIS A 96 -18.96 17.41 -5.42
N GLU A 97 -19.85 18.32 -5.83
CA GLU A 97 -21.27 18.01 -5.94
C GLU A 97 -21.49 17.03 -7.10
N ASP A 98 -22.38 16.06 -6.85
CA ASP A 98 -22.69 14.82 -7.57
C ASP A 98 -22.18 14.62 -9.01
N GLU A 99 -21.70 13.39 -9.25
CA GLU A 99 -21.24 12.85 -10.52
C GLU A 99 -22.43 12.67 -11.48
N ASP A 100 -22.73 13.68 -12.30
CA ASP A 100 -23.82 13.60 -13.28
C ASP A 100 -23.47 12.62 -14.40
N VAL A 101 -24.25 11.54 -14.53
CA VAL A 101 -24.12 10.55 -15.60
C VAL A 101 -24.67 11.17 -16.88
N LEU A 102 -23.79 11.63 -17.76
CA LEU A 102 -24.16 11.93 -19.15
C LEU A 102 -24.60 10.62 -19.81
N ALA A 103 -25.91 10.42 -19.89
CA ALA A 103 -26.52 9.31 -20.61
C ALA A 103 -26.16 9.41 -22.11
N GLY A 104 -25.30 8.51 -22.58
CA GLY A 104 -25.07 8.28 -24.02
C GLY A 104 -23.61 7.96 -24.37
N ALA A 105 -23.38 6.70 -24.76
CA ALA A 105 -22.18 6.16 -25.42
C ALA A 105 -20.87 6.02 -24.59
N LEU A 106 -20.70 4.81 -24.03
CA LEU A 106 -19.48 3.96 -23.94
C LEU A 106 -18.07 4.56 -23.71
N THR A 107 -17.93 5.79 -23.24
CA THR A 107 -16.67 6.35 -22.73
C THR A 107 -16.98 7.32 -21.61
N TYR A 108 -16.61 6.96 -20.38
CA TYR A 108 -16.86 7.74 -19.17
C TYR A 108 -16.01 9.02 -19.14
N ASN A 109 -16.51 10.09 -19.74
CA ASN A 109 -15.98 11.44 -19.55
C ASN A 109 -16.86 12.17 -18.52
N PHE A 110 -16.42 12.19 -17.27
CA PHE A 110 -17.08 12.93 -16.18
C PHE A 110 -16.72 14.42 -16.25
N ARG A 111 -17.72 15.30 -16.09
CA ARG A 111 -17.50 16.74 -15.82
C ARG A 111 -17.98 17.04 -14.40
N PRO A 112 -17.15 17.64 -13.52
CA PRO A 112 -17.63 18.10 -12.21
C PRO A 112 -18.62 19.25 -12.40
N VAL A 113 -19.81 19.14 -11.80
CA VAL A 113 -20.91 20.13 -11.92
C VAL A 113 -20.78 21.27 -10.90
N GLY A 114 -20.01 21.07 -9.82
CA GLY A 114 -19.67 22.10 -8.84
C GLY A 114 -18.76 21.58 -7.73
N GLU A 115 -18.17 22.50 -6.96
CA GLU A 115 -17.41 22.20 -5.74
C GLU A 115 -18.10 22.81 -4.53
N LYS A 116 -18.53 21.96 -3.59
CA LYS A 116 -19.04 22.40 -2.30
C LYS A 116 -17.90 22.46 -1.29
N THR A 117 -17.63 23.64 -0.78
CA THR A 117 -16.65 23.86 0.29
C THR A 117 -17.39 24.10 1.61
N ALA A 118 -17.26 23.18 2.56
CA ALA A 118 -17.74 23.36 3.92
C ALA A 118 -16.59 23.84 4.81
N VAL A 119 -16.72 25.03 5.39
CA VAL A 119 -15.75 25.60 6.33
C VAL A 119 -16.34 25.58 7.74
N LYS A 120 -15.63 24.95 8.67
CA LYS A 120 -15.97 24.94 10.10
C LYS A 120 -14.85 25.60 10.88
N ILE A 121 -15.17 26.67 11.61
CA ILE A 121 -14.22 27.38 12.48
C ILE A 121 -14.53 27.00 13.94
N THR A 122 -13.52 26.58 14.68
CA THR A 122 -13.61 26.23 16.10
C THR A 122 -12.48 26.88 16.88
N GLN A 123 -12.73 27.23 18.15
CA GLN A 123 -11.71 27.73 19.07
C GLN A 123 -11.33 26.61 20.06
N PRO A 124 -10.28 25.83 19.79
CA PRO A 124 -9.82 24.80 20.72
C PRO A 124 -9.14 25.42 21.95
N ALA A 125 -8.93 24.60 22.99
CA ALA A 125 -8.02 24.97 24.06
C ALA A 125 -6.59 25.18 23.50
N PRO A 126 -5.80 26.11 24.06
CA PRO A 126 -4.41 26.30 23.62
C PRO A 126 -3.59 25.02 23.87
N GLU A 127 -3.15 24.37 22.80
CA GLU A 127 -2.34 23.16 22.86
C GLU A 127 -1.03 23.34 22.09
N THR A 128 0.09 22.92 22.69
CA THR A 128 1.39 22.83 22.02
C THR A 128 1.64 21.38 21.63
N ASN A 129 1.79 21.11 20.33
CA ASN A 129 2.14 19.77 19.87
C ASN A 129 3.66 19.66 19.70
N VAL A 130 4.27 18.72 20.43
CA VAL A 130 5.71 18.44 20.37
C VAL A 130 5.93 17.07 19.75
N LEU A 131 6.70 17.01 18.66
CA LEU A 131 7.23 15.75 18.13
C LEU A 131 8.65 15.57 18.65
N ILE A 132 8.89 14.50 19.40
CA ILE A 132 10.22 14.13 19.86
C ILE A 132 10.72 12.95 19.01
N LYS A 133 11.90 13.09 18.39
CA LYS A 133 12.57 11.99 17.67
C LYS A 133 14.00 11.85 18.20
N GLY A 134 14.38 10.62 18.56
CA GLY A 134 15.74 10.32 19.03
C GLY A 134 16.16 11.11 20.28
N GLY A 135 15.21 11.47 21.15
CA GLY A 135 15.49 12.25 22.37
C GLY A 135 15.60 13.77 22.16
N ALA A 136 15.43 14.27 20.94
CA ALA A 136 15.41 15.70 20.63
C ALA A 136 14.02 16.15 20.17
N ILE A 137 13.67 17.42 20.43
CA ILE A 137 12.47 18.05 19.85
C ILE A 137 12.70 18.19 18.35
N ALA A 138 11.97 17.39 17.58
CA ALA A 138 12.00 17.38 16.12
C ALA A 138 10.98 18.34 15.51
N GLU A 139 9.90 18.64 16.23
CA GLU A 139 8.87 19.59 15.81
C GLU A 139 8.19 20.21 17.02
N LEU A 140 7.95 21.52 16.95
CA LEU A 140 7.19 22.27 17.93
C LEU A 140 6.12 23.05 17.17
N LYS A 141 4.85 22.70 17.38
CA LYS A 141 3.70 23.43 16.83
C LYS A 141 3.07 24.21 18.00
N PRO A 142 3.34 25.52 18.12
CA PRO A 142 2.78 26.33 19.19
C PRO A 142 1.25 26.44 19.07
N PRO A 143 0.55 26.81 20.15
CA PRO A 143 -0.86 27.15 20.08
C PRO A 143 -1.03 28.31 19.11
N GLY A 144 -1.92 28.16 18.14
CA GLY A 144 -2.10 29.13 17.09
C GLY A 144 -3.18 28.69 16.11
N TRP A 145 -3.05 29.14 14.88
CA TRP A 145 -3.97 28.82 13.80
C TRP A 145 -3.60 27.48 13.17
N MET A 146 -4.60 26.62 13.02
CA MET A 146 -4.50 25.37 12.27
C MET A 146 -5.57 25.35 11.18
N VAL A 147 -5.16 25.15 9.94
CA VAL A 147 -6.08 24.92 8.82
C VAL A 147 -5.91 23.48 8.35
N LEU A 148 -7.00 22.74 8.28
CA LEU A 148 -7.05 21.39 7.77
C LEU A 148 -7.92 21.36 6.53
N MET A 149 -7.32 21.09 5.38
CA MET A 149 -8.04 20.99 4.11
C MET A 149 -8.00 19.55 3.63
N ASN A 150 -9.18 18.97 3.43
CA ASN A 150 -9.33 17.60 2.96
C ASN A 150 -10.02 17.60 1.60
N THR A 151 -9.38 16.96 0.61
CA THR A 151 -9.94 16.75 -0.72
C THR A 151 -9.81 15.28 -1.11
N LYS A 152 -10.34 14.90 -2.29
CA LYS A 152 -10.08 13.57 -2.85
C LYS A 152 -8.60 13.36 -3.21
N GLU A 153 -7.84 14.39 -3.55
CA GLU A 153 -6.48 14.25 -4.13
C GLU A 153 -5.33 14.56 -3.17
N TYR A 154 -5.59 15.38 -2.15
CA TYR A 154 -4.62 15.76 -1.14
C TYR A 154 -5.27 16.13 0.20
N GLN A 155 -4.46 16.07 1.25
CA GLN A 155 -4.71 16.69 2.55
C GLN A 155 -3.66 17.77 2.76
N ALA A 156 -4.09 18.94 3.19
CA ALA A 156 -3.18 20.01 3.57
C ALA A 156 -3.41 20.39 5.02
N THR A 157 -2.32 20.43 5.77
CA THR A 157 -2.30 20.92 7.13
C THR A 157 -1.43 22.15 7.19
N LEU A 158 -1.99 23.26 7.62
CA LEU A 158 -1.27 24.52 7.82
C LEU A 158 -1.26 24.87 9.29
N TYR A 159 -0.13 25.35 9.76
CA TYR A 159 0.03 25.94 11.08
C TYR A 159 0.61 27.34 10.94
N GLY A 160 0.10 28.27 11.73
CA GLY A 160 0.69 29.59 11.90
C GLY A 160 0.48 30.09 13.32
N ALA A 161 1.46 30.77 13.90
CA ALA A 161 1.29 31.39 15.21
C ALA A 161 0.14 32.43 15.19
N HIS A 162 -0.01 33.13 14.06
CA HIS A 162 -0.99 34.20 13.85
C HIS A 162 -1.66 34.09 12.47
N LEU A 163 -2.88 34.64 12.35
CA LEU A 163 -3.61 34.69 11.08
C LEU A 163 -2.82 35.44 9.99
N GLU A 164 -2.10 36.50 10.38
CA GLU A 164 -1.25 37.29 9.48
C GLU A 164 -0.18 36.42 8.79
N GLY A 165 0.42 35.47 9.52
CA GLY A 165 1.39 34.55 8.96
C GLY A 165 0.79 33.69 7.85
N LEU A 166 -0.41 33.15 8.06
CA LEU A 166 -1.13 32.37 7.04
C LEU A 166 -1.50 33.21 5.82
N ILE A 167 -1.84 34.49 6.01
CA ILE A 167 -2.10 35.43 4.91
C ILE A 167 -0.81 35.72 4.14
N LYS A 168 0.35 35.88 4.81
CA LYS A 168 1.63 36.06 4.11
C LYS A 168 2.00 34.83 3.30
N VAL A 169 1.83 33.63 3.85
CA VAL A 169 2.05 32.36 3.15
C VAL A 169 1.19 32.23 1.90
N SER A 170 -0.03 32.77 1.88
CA SER A 170 -0.89 32.71 0.69
C SER A 170 -0.42 33.60 -0.47
N THR A 171 0.53 34.50 -0.21
CA THR A 171 1.18 35.36 -1.22
C THR A 171 2.54 34.83 -1.69
N GLU A 172 3.05 33.77 -1.07
CA GLU A 172 4.33 33.17 -1.43
C GLU A 172 4.25 32.39 -2.74
N ASP A 173 5.36 32.35 -3.47
CA ASP A 173 5.48 31.60 -4.72
C ASP A 173 6.01 30.18 -4.47
N PHE A 174 5.14 29.19 -4.64
CA PHE A 174 5.47 27.78 -4.45
C PHE A 174 6.18 27.18 -5.67
N GLU A 175 6.41 27.93 -6.75
CA GLU A 175 7.12 27.45 -7.93
C GLU A 175 8.51 26.93 -7.58
N LYS A 176 9.22 27.63 -6.70
CA LYS A 176 10.57 27.22 -6.25
C LYS A 176 10.56 25.89 -5.50
N VAL A 177 9.47 25.55 -4.83
CA VAL A 177 9.28 24.23 -4.18
C VAL A 177 9.19 23.16 -5.26
N ILE A 178 8.40 23.40 -6.31
CA ILE A 178 8.24 22.47 -7.43
C ILE A 178 9.55 22.30 -8.20
N GLU A 179 10.23 23.40 -8.54
CA GLU A 179 11.52 23.35 -9.22
C GLU A 179 12.53 22.53 -8.41
N THR A 180 12.58 22.73 -7.09
CA THR A 180 13.48 21.99 -6.20
C THR A 180 13.19 20.49 -6.20
N LEU A 181 11.90 20.11 -6.14
CA LEU A 181 11.50 18.71 -6.22
C LEU A 181 11.80 18.10 -7.60
N ASN A 182 11.51 18.84 -8.68
CA ASN A 182 11.68 18.38 -10.06
C ASN A 182 13.15 18.27 -10.50
N LYS A 183 14.08 18.97 -9.84
CA LYS A 183 15.52 18.75 -10.02
C LYS A 183 15.93 17.31 -9.75
N ASN A 184 15.15 16.56 -8.96
CA ASN A 184 15.38 15.15 -8.73
C ASN A 184 14.48 14.29 -9.64
N PRO A 185 15.03 13.61 -10.67
CA PRO A 185 14.22 12.78 -11.57
C PRO A 185 13.42 11.68 -10.87
N ARG A 186 13.87 11.23 -9.69
CA ARG A 186 13.16 10.22 -8.88
C ARG A 186 11.89 10.77 -8.23
N ALA A 187 11.74 12.09 -8.08
CA ALA A 187 10.50 12.71 -7.62
C ALA A 187 9.40 12.66 -8.69
N LEU A 188 9.77 12.69 -9.97
CA LEU A 188 8.85 12.57 -11.10
C LEU A 188 8.44 11.12 -11.37
N SER A 189 9.29 10.16 -11.00
CA SER A 189 9.01 8.73 -11.14
C SER A 189 9.51 7.94 -9.92
N PRO A 190 8.79 8.02 -8.78
CA PRO A 190 9.22 7.36 -7.54
C PRO A 190 8.99 5.84 -7.56
N GLY A 191 8.29 5.33 -8.58
CA GLY A 191 7.94 3.91 -8.72
C GLY A 191 7.06 3.44 -7.56
N ARG A 192 7.56 2.48 -6.78
CA ARG A 192 6.89 1.96 -5.58
C ARG A 192 7.17 2.79 -4.31
N LYS A 193 8.13 3.71 -4.37
CA LYS A 193 8.48 4.56 -3.24
C LYS A 193 7.51 5.73 -3.16
N PHE A 194 7.51 6.39 -2.02
CA PHE A 194 6.80 7.65 -1.85
C PHE A 194 7.76 8.74 -1.36
N ILE A 195 7.36 9.98 -1.60
CA ILE A 195 8.21 11.15 -1.40
C ILE A 195 7.96 11.71 0.00
N ARG A 196 9.03 11.99 0.74
CA ARG A 196 8.98 12.84 1.94
C ARG A 196 9.95 13.98 1.76
N SER A 197 9.41 15.16 1.48
CA SER A 197 10.19 16.36 1.26
C SER A 197 10.04 17.33 2.42
N ARG A 198 11.12 18.06 2.72
CA ARG A 198 11.14 19.25 3.54
C ARG A 198 11.81 20.36 2.75
N VAL A 199 11.16 21.50 2.65
CA VAL A 199 11.68 22.71 1.99
C VAL A 199 11.49 23.88 2.95
N VAL A 200 12.56 24.63 3.19
CA VAL A 200 12.52 25.84 4.02
C VAL A 200 12.62 27.04 3.09
N LEU A 201 11.56 27.84 3.07
CA LEU A 201 11.49 29.08 2.30
C LEU A 201 11.76 30.27 3.22
N LYS A 202 12.68 31.14 2.80
CA LYS A 202 13.00 32.39 3.48
C LYS A 202 13.24 33.47 2.42
N ASP A 203 12.58 34.61 2.58
CA ASP A 203 12.68 35.76 1.67
C ASP A 203 12.45 35.36 0.19
N GLY A 204 11.45 34.49 -0.02
CA GLY A 204 11.11 33.94 -1.33
C GLY A 204 12.17 33.01 -1.93
N ALA A 205 13.21 32.58 -1.19
CA ALA A 205 14.24 31.66 -1.68
C ALA A 205 14.27 30.37 -0.86
N VAL A 206 14.69 29.27 -1.52
CA VAL A 206 14.91 27.98 -0.84
C VAL A 206 16.23 28.05 -0.06
N GLN A 207 16.14 28.01 1.26
CA GLN A 207 17.31 28.04 2.14
C GLN A 207 17.86 26.64 2.43
N SER A 208 16.96 25.65 2.52
CA SER A 208 17.35 24.25 2.68
C SER A 208 16.27 23.32 2.16
N GLU A 209 16.71 22.18 1.61
CA GLU A 209 15.83 21.12 1.18
C GLU A 209 16.32 19.74 1.61
N SER A 210 15.38 18.81 1.79
CA SER A 210 15.68 17.39 1.87
C SER A 210 14.57 16.61 1.17
N VAL A 211 14.95 15.75 0.22
CA VAL A 211 13.99 14.89 -0.50
C VAL A 211 14.35 13.43 -0.21
N ASN A 212 13.50 12.78 0.58
CA ASN A 212 13.65 11.38 0.93
C ASN A 212 12.68 10.51 0.15
N PHE A 213 13.13 9.31 -0.22
CA PHE A 213 12.31 8.31 -0.88
C PHE A 213 12.13 7.14 0.05
N VAL A 214 10.94 7.00 0.60
CA VAL A 214 10.63 5.96 1.57
C VAL A 214 10.13 4.72 0.84
N GLN A 215 10.69 3.57 1.20
CA GLN A 215 10.23 2.29 0.66
C GLN A 215 8.94 1.87 1.38
N PRO A 216 7.98 1.27 0.65
CA PRO A 216 6.82 0.69 1.29
C PRO A 216 7.24 -0.52 2.14
N LEU A 217 6.38 -0.88 3.10
CA LEU A 217 6.66 -1.97 4.04
C LEU A 217 6.49 -3.34 3.37
N ASP A 218 7.54 -3.84 2.75
CA ASP A 218 7.54 -5.20 2.19
C ASP A 218 7.55 -6.26 3.30
N MET A 219 6.88 -7.39 3.05
CA MET A 219 6.65 -8.43 4.06
C MET A 219 7.22 -9.77 3.64
N LEU A 220 7.66 -10.54 4.64
CA LEU A 220 7.87 -11.97 4.50
C LEU A 220 6.62 -12.69 5.01
N SER A 221 6.07 -13.62 4.25
CA SER A 221 4.91 -14.43 4.64
C SER A 221 5.30 -15.88 4.80
N LEU A 222 4.67 -16.57 5.76
CA LEU A 222 4.69 -18.01 5.88
C LEU A 222 3.22 -18.46 5.95
N ASN A 223 2.75 -19.20 4.94
CA ASN A 223 1.38 -19.67 4.88
C ASN A 223 1.32 -21.19 4.92
N LEU A 224 0.29 -21.71 5.57
CA LEU A 224 -0.07 -23.12 5.55
C LEU A 224 -1.37 -23.27 4.78
N HIS A 225 -1.40 -24.23 3.87
CA HIS A 225 -2.59 -24.55 3.11
C HIS A 225 -2.89 -26.05 3.21
N GLY A 226 -4.16 -26.37 3.39
CA GLY A 226 -4.69 -27.74 3.30
C GLY A 226 -5.66 -27.82 2.14
N GLY A 227 -5.79 -28.96 1.48
CA GLY A 227 -6.69 -29.06 0.34
C GLY A 227 -7.08 -30.48 -0.02
N LEU A 228 -7.99 -30.58 -0.97
CA LEU A 228 -8.38 -31.82 -1.64
C LEU A 228 -8.19 -31.63 -3.13
N GLY A 229 -7.37 -32.47 -3.74
CA GLY A 229 -7.10 -32.47 -5.17
C GLY A 229 -7.61 -33.72 -5.86
N LEU A 230 -7.80 -33.61 -7.18
CA LEU A 230 -8.19 -34.67 -8.09
C LEU A 230 -7.24 -34.66 -9.28
N VAL A 231 -6.62 -35.80 -9.58
CA VAL A 231 -5.75 -35.97 -10.76
C VAL A 231 -5.82 -37.42 -11.24
N GLN A 232 -5.96 -37.64 -12.54
CA GLN A 232 -6.13 -38.99 -13.12
C GLN A 232 -7.20 -39.83 -12.38
N GLU A 233 -8.35 -39.23 -12.10
CA GLU A 233 -9.48 -39.87 -11.40
C GLU A 233 -9.20 -40.26 -9.94
N ARG A 234 -8.08 -39.81 -9.34
CA ARG A 234 -7.72 -40.10 -7.96
C ARG A 234 -7.79 -38.85 -7.10
N PHE A 235 -8.54 -38.94 -6.01
CA PHE A 235 -8.56 -37.92 -4.98
C PHE A 235 -7.32 -38.03 -4.08
N PHE A 236 -6.80 -36.88 -3.65
CA PHE A 236 -5.71 -36.80 -2.69
C PHE A 236 -5.89 -35.60 -1.76
N PRO A 237 -5.70 -35.77 -0.45
CA PRO A 237 -5.43 -34.63 0.42
C PRO A 237 -4.10 -33.96 0.04
N GLU A 238 -4.06 -32.64 0.13
CA GLU A 238 -2.87 -31.82 -0.06
C GLU A 238 -2.54 -31.05 1.22
N LEU A 239 -1.26 -31.02 1.59
CA LEU A 239 -0.72 -30.09 2.58
C LEU A 239 0.44 -29.32 1.97
N THR A 240 0.32 -27.99 1.94
CA THR A 240 1.29 -27.10 1.31
C THR A 240 1.77 -26.05 2.30
N ILE A 241 3.09 -25.94 2.46
CA ILE A 241 3.73 -24.87 3.23
C ILE A 241 4.38 -23.92 2.24
N THR A 242 4.08 -22.62 2.32
CA THR A 242 4.67 -21.59 1.45
C THR A 242 5.40 -20.54 2.27
N ALA A 243 6.60 -20.19 1.85
CA ALA A 243 7.32 -19.01 2.31
C ALA A 243 7.37 -18.01 1.15
N GLY A 244 7.01 -16.76 1.40
CA GLY A 244 6.86 -15.77 0.33
C GLY A 244 7.39 -14.39 0.68
N PHE A 245 7.75 -13.64 -0.35
CA PHE A 245 8.01 -12.21 -0.28
C PHE A 245 6.83 -11.47 -0.87
N GLN A 246 6.24 -10.57 -0.11
CA GLN A 246 5.16 -9.70 -0.54
C GLN A 246 5.68 -8.28 -0.72
N PHE A 247 5.42 -7.75 -1.89
CA PHE A 247 5.81 -6.43 -2.32
C PHE A 247 4.61 -5.50 -2.29
N ASN A 248 4.71 -4.45 -1.49
CA ASN A 248 3.66 -3.45 -1.37
C ASN A 248 3.81 -2.37 -2.44
N ASP A 249 2.69 -1.77 -2.85
CA ASP A 249 2.68 -0.56 -3.65
C ASP A 249 3.04 0.68 -2.80
N ARG A 250 3.10 1.84 -3.46
CA ARG A 250 3.42 3.12 -2.80
C ARG A 250 2.44 3.53 -1.70
N TYR A 251 1.24 2.96 -1.66
CA TYR A 251 0.19 3.23 -0.68
C TYR A 251 0.25 2.23 0.49
N ASN A 252 1.36 1.48 0.61
CA ASN A 252 1.52 0.36 1.54
C ASN A 252 0.46 -0.75 1.38
N ARG A 253 -0.11 -0.91 0.17
CA ARG A 253 -1.06 -1.98 -0.11
C ARG A 253 -0.33 -3.19 -0.72
N PRO A 254 -0.64 -4.43 -0.29
CA PRO A 254 -0.11 -5.62 -0.93
C PRO A 254 -0.39 -5.61 -2.44
N ARG A 255 0.65 -5.75 -3.29
CA ARG A 255 0.48 -5.66 -4.75
C ARG A 255 1.02 -6.88 -5.49
N GLN A 256 2.19 -7.37 -5.12
CA GLN A 256 2.80 -8.54 -5.74
C GLN A 256 3.28 -9.50 -4.67
N ARG A 257 3.31 -10.80 -4.97
CA ARG A 257 3.94 -11.79 -4.10
C ARG A 257 4.72 -12.81 -4.91
N LEU A 258 5.85 -13.24 -4.37
CA LEU A 258 6.68 -14.32 -4.89
C LEU A 258 6.77 -15.38 -3.80
N GLU A 259 6.36 -16.61 -4.08
CA GLU A 259 6.21 -17.65 -3.07
C GLU A 259 6.95 -18.92 -3.46
N LEU A 260 7.72 -19.47 -2.53
CA LEU A 260 8.31 -20.80 -2.61
C LEU A 260 7.47 -21.75 -1.76
N GLY A 261 6.94 -22.82 -2.37
CA GLY A 261 6.08 -23.78 -1.69
C GLY A 261 6.63 -25.20 -1.67
N TYR A 262 6.42 -25.92 -0.58
CA TYR A 262 6.60 -27.36 -0.49
C TYR A 262 5.22 -28.03 -0.33
N GLN A 263 4.82 -28.80 -1.33
CA GLN A 263 3.47 -29.35 -1.47
C GLN A 263 3.52 -30.86 -1.30
N ASN A 264 2.66 -31.43 -0.46
CA ASN A 264 2.57 -32.87 -0.22
C ASN A 264 1.19 -33.37 -0.61
N GLN A 265 1.16 -34.36 -1.50
CA GLN A 265 -0.05 -35.06 -1.92
C GLN A 265 -0.07 -36.44 -1.27
N PHE A 266 -1.13 -36.71 -0.51
CA PHE A 266 -1.30 -37.96 0.21
C PHE A 266 -2.27 -38.86 -0.57
N LEU A 267 -1.82 -40.05 -0.93
CA LEU A 267 -2.61 -41.00 -1.71
C LEU A 267 -2.72 -42.31 -0.94
N ALA A 268 -3.95 -42.74 -0.67
CA ALA A 268 -4.22 -44.09 -0.22
C ALA A 268 -4.42 -44.99 -1.44
N GLN A 269 -3.64 -46.06 -1.56
CA GLN A 269 -3.78 -47.05 -2.63
C GLN A 269 -3.94 -48.44 -2.03
N LEU A 270 -4.93 -49.19 -2.50
CA LEU A 270 -5.05 -50.62 -2.20
C LEU A 270 -3.89 -51.36 -2.87
N ASN A 271 -3.16 -52.15 -2.11
CA ASN A 271 -2.18 -53.09 -2.65
C ASN A 271 -2.89 -54.35 -3.18
N THR A 272 -2.12 -55.25 -3.80
CA THR A 272 -2.63 -56.52 -4.34
C THR A 272 -3.15 -57.49 -3.27
N GLU A 273 -2.88 -57.23 -1.99
CA GLU A 273 -3.29 -58.04 -0.84
C GLU A 273 -4.51 -57.44 -0.13
N GLY A 274 -5.08 -56.34 -0.63
CA GLY A 274 -6.23 -55.65 -0.02
C GLY A 274 -5.88 -54.68 1.13
N ASN A 275 -4.59 -54.50 1.45
CA ASN A 275 -4.12 -53.54 2.44
C ASN A 275 -3.95 -52.13 1.83
N TYR A 276 -4.17 -51.09 2.64
CA TYR A 276 -3.94 -49.72 2.22
C TYR A 276 -2.47 -49.31 2.41
N ASN A 277 -1.83 -48.89 1.32
CA ASN A 277 -0.52 -48.25 1.33
C ASN A 277 -0.68 -46.73 1.16
N ALA A 278 -0.13 -45.97 2.10
CA ALA A 278 -0.05 -44.53 2.03
C ALA A 278 1.18 -44.10 1.22
N ASN A 279 0.94 -43.40 0.11
CA ASN A 279 1.96 -42.84 -0.75
C ASN A 279 1.97 -41.32 -0.62
N ILE A 280 3.18 -40.75 -0.55
CA ILE A 280 3.36 -39.30 -0.47
C ILE A 280 4.17 -38.82 -1.68
N ASN A 281 3.55 -37.98 -2.50
CA ASN A 281 4.23 -37.25 -3.56
C ASN A 281 4.52 -35.83 -3.07
N SER A 282 5.75 -35.36 -3.23
CA SER A 282 6.14 -34.03 -2.78
C SER A 282 6.68 -33.19 -3.94
N PHE A 283 6.20 -31.96 -4.04
CA PHE A 283 6.64 -30.98 -5.03
C PHE A 283 7.30 -29.78 -4.36
N VAL A 284 8.35 -29.24 -4.98
CA VAL A 284 8.86 -27.91 -4.69
C VAL A 284 8.34 -26.96 -5.76
N SER A 285 7.79 -25.83 -5.36
CA SER A 285 7.05 -24.90 -6.21
C SER A 285 7.54 -23.47 -6.07
N LEU A 286 7.43 -22.72 -7.16
CA LEU A 286 7.61 -21.28 -7.21
C LEU A 286 6.35 -20.67 -7.85
N SER A 287 5.76 -19.68 -7.20
CA SER A 287 4.61 -18.95 -7.73
C SER A 287 4.79 -17.43 -7.65
N TYR A 288 4.21 -16.75 -8.63
CA TYR A 288 4.09 -15.30 -8.67
C TYR A 288 2.62 -14.90 -8.71
N GLY A 289 2.24 -13.93 -7.88
CA GLY A 289 0.88 -13.44 -7.76
C GLY A 289 0.77 -11.93 -7.79
N LEU A 290 -0.33 -11.43 -8.33
CA LEU A 290 -0.75 -10.04 -8.31
C LEU A 290 -2.01 -9.91 -7.47
N ASN A 291 -2.05 -8.88 -6.62
CA ASN A 291 -3.25 -8.51 -5.88
C ASN A 291 -4.03 -7.46 -6.68
N PHE A 292 -5.30 -7.74 -6.94
CA PHE A 292 -6.22 -6.86 -7.65
C PHE A 292 -7.24 -6.15 -6.74
N SER A 293 -7.11 -6.28 -5.42
CA SER A 293 -7.96 -5.52 -4.48
C SER A 293 -7.80 -4.02 -4.71
N ARG A 294 -8.94 -3.33 -4.87
CA ARG A 294 -9.01 -1.88 -5.10
C ARG A 294 -9.40 -1.08 -3.86
N GLY A 295 -9.53 -1.71 -2.69
CA GLY A 295 -10.09 -1.08 -1.49
C GLY A 295 -9.69 -1.72 -0.16
N LYS A 296 -10.58 -1.61 0.84
CA LYS A 296 -10.44 -2.24 2.17
C LYS A 296 -10.81 -3.73 2.18
N ASP A 297 -11.23 -4.26 1.02
CA ASP A 297 -11.62 -5.65 0.89
C ASP A 297 -10.41 -6.58 1.04
N SER A 298 -10.70 -7.81 1.44
CA SER A 298 -9.68 -8.86 1.56
C SER A 298 -8.83 -8.93 0.27
N PRO A 299 -7.51 -9.13 0.39
CA PRO A 299 -6.65 -9.28 -0.78
C PRO A 299 -7.23 -10.30 -1.77
N SER A 300 -7.28 -9.95 -3.05
CA SER A 300 -7.71 -10.86 -4.11
C SER A 300 -6.50 -11.15 -4.98
N TRP A 301 -5.81 -12.23 -4.61
CA TRP A 301 -4.60 -12.66 -5.29
C TRP A 301 -4.94 -13.52 -6.50
N THR A 302 -4.29 -13.24 -7.62
CA THR A 302 -4.35 -14.07 -8.81
C THR A 302 -2.94 -14.29 -9.31
N GLY A 303 -2.60 -15.51 -9.69
CA GLY A 303 -1.24 -15.81 -10.13
C GLY A 303 -1.06 -17.18 -10.73
N LEU A 304 0.19 -17.43 -11.08
CA LEU A 304 0.66 -18.64 -11.73
C LEU A 304 1.80 -19.22 -10.93
N GLY A 305 1.96 -20.53 -10.99
CA GLY A 305 3.11 -21.21 -10.41
C GLY A 305 3.50 -22.46 -11.16
N ALA A 306 4.74 -22.87 -10.92
CA ALA A 306 5.33 -24.09 -11.44
C ALA A 306 5.93 -24.88 -10.28
N ALA A 307 5.84 -26.20 -10.35
CA ALA A 307 6.36 -27.09 -9.33
C ALA A 307 7.03 -28.31 -9.95
N TYR A 308 8.08 -28.80 -9.30
CA TYR A 308 8.82 -29.98 -9.73
C TYR A 308 8.69 -31.10 -8.70
N LEU A 309 8.44 -32.32 -9.17
CA LEU A 309 8.30 -33.50 -8.32
C LEU A 309 9.67 -33.90 -7.73
N VAL A 310 9.84 -33.73 -6.43
CA VAL A 310 11.09 -34.05 -5.72
C VAL A 310 11.03 -35.38 -4.97
N ARG A 311 9.82 -35.84 -4.64
CA ARG A 311 9.57 -37.15 -4.05
C ARG A 311 8.40 -37.80 -4.77
N ASN A 312 8.64 -38.96 -5.36
CA ASN A 312 7.62 -39.77 -5.99
C ASN A 312 7.44 -41.07 -5.20
N SER A 313 6.21 -41.35 -4.79
CA SER A 313 5.82 -42.57 -4.08
C SER A 313 4.60 -43.16 -4.78
N GLY A 314 4.71 -44.41 -5.20
CA GLY A 314 3.68 -45.11 -5.96
C GLY A 314 3.68 -44.76 -7.45
N ASN A 315 2.57 -45.05 -8.12
CA ASN A 315 2.50 -45.08 -9.59
C ASN A 315 1.69 -43.91 -10.21
N LEU A 316 1.40 -42.86 -9.44
CA LEU A 316 0.60 -41.74 -9.94
C LEU A 316 1.35 -40.95 -11.03
N TYR A 317 2.62 -40.67 -10.79
CA TYR A 317 3.49 -39.98 -11.72
C TYR A 317 4.61 -40.93 -12.16
N LYS A 318 4.94 -40.91 -13.45
CA LYS A 318 6.06 -41.69 -14.01
C LYS A 318 7.17 -40.74 -14.43
N GLY A 319 8.43 -41.12 -14.18
CA GLY A 319 9.59 -40.32 -14.57
C GLY A 319 9.60 -38.91 -13.98
N LYS A 320 10.32 -37.99 -14.65
CA LYS A 320 10.33 -36.57 -14.27
C LYS A 320 8.95 -35.96 -14.48
N THR A 321 8.50 -35.17 -13.50
CA THR A 321 7.18 -34.55 -13.53
C THR A 321 7.24 -33.09 -13.10
N MET A 322 6.59 -32.22 -13.87
CA MET A 322 6.36 -30.81 -13.55
C MET A 322 4.86 -30.56 -13.44
N LYS A 323 4.47 -29.67 -12.53
CA LYS A 323 3.11 -29.18 -12.34
C LYS A 323 3.06 -27.69 -12.62
N LEU A 324 2.18 -27.24 -13.50
CA LEU A 324 1.84 -25.84 -13.69
C LEU A 324 0.48 -25.59 -13.06
N TYR A 325 0.29 -24.49 -12.36
CA TYR A 325 -0.97 -24.19 -11.70
C TYR A 325 -1.31 -22.71 -11.77
N PHE A 326 -2.60 -22.43 -11.81
CA PHE A 326 -3.15 -21.08 -11.69
C PHE A 326 -3.94 -21.02 -10.38
N PHE A 327 -3.76 -19.95 -9.61
CA PHE A 327 -4.49 -19.75 -8.37
C PHE A 327 -5.21 -18.41 -8.42
N ASN A 328 -6.39 -18.39 -7.80
CA ASN A 328 -7.23 -17.21 -7.73
C ASN A 328 -8.00 -17.22 -6.41
N GLU A 329 -7.90 -16.12 -5.68
CA GLU A 329 -8.55 -15.88 -4.39
C GLU A 329 -9.69 -14.86 -4.57
N ILE A 330 -10.63 -15.13 -5.49
CA ILE A 330 -11.83 -14.31 -5.68
C ILE A 330 -12.89 -14.68 -4.64
N GLY A 331 -13.42 -13.67 -3.93
CA GLY A 331 -14.56 -13.80 -3.02
C GLY A 331 -14.21 -14.24 -1.59
N SER A 332 -13.18 -15.07 -1.40
CA SER A 332 -12.66 -15.43 -0.08
C SER A 332 -11.15 -15.71 -0.16
N SER A 333 -10.37 -15.09 0.72
CA SER A 333 -8.93 -15.38 0.86
C SER A 333 -8.66 -16.79 1.42
N ARG A 334 -9.68 -17.45 1.96
CA ARG A 334 -9.54 -18.75 2.61
C ARG A 334 -9.77 -19.91 1.68
N LEU A 335 -10.62 -19.82 0.66
CA LEU A 335 -10.97 -20.96 -0.19
C LEU A 335 -10.72 -20.64 -1.66
N ASN A 336 -9.86 -21.45 -2.28
CA ASN A 336 -9.36 -21.22 -3.63
C ASN A 336 -9.50 -22.50 -4.45
N VAL A 337 -9.91 -22.35 -5.71
CA VAL A 337 -9.88 -23.44 -6.69
C VAL A 337 -8.67 -23.24 -7.59
N VAL A 338 -7.84 -24.27 -7.67
CA VAL A 338 -6.52 -24.24 -8.32
C VAL A 338 -6.53 -25.28 -9.44
N PRO A 339 -6.76 -24.90 -10.71
CA PRO A 339 -6.52 -25.78 -11.84
C PRO A 339 -5.02 -26.07 -11.99
N GLU A 340 -4.71 -27.33 -12.29
CA GLU A 340 -3.35 -27.86 -12.35
C GLU A 340 -3.12 -28.66 -13.63
N PHE A 341 -1.92 -28.53 -14.18
CA PHE A 341 -1.47 -29.21 -15.39
C PHE A 341 -0.17 -29.95 -15.10
N TYR A 342 -0.22 -31.28 -15.17
CA TYR A 342 0.89 -32.16 -14.88
C TYR A 342 1.53 -32.64 -16.16
N LEU A 343 2.79 -32.26 -16.38
CA LEU A 343 3.66 -32.80 -17.42
C LEU A 343 4.46 -33.96 -16.83
N THR A 344 3.98 -35.18 -17.02
CA THR A 344 4.57 -36.41 -16.48
C THR A 344 5.19 -37.27 -17.59
N ASN A 345 5.79 -38.41 -17.22
CA ASN A 345 6.49 -39.32 -18.12
C ASN A 345 7.61 -38.62 -18.88
N ASP A 346 8.50 -37.97 -18.13
CA ASP A 346 9.59 -37.13 -18.67
C ASP A 346 9.05 -36.01 -19.57
N PHE A 347 7.97 -35.36 -19.11
CA PHE A 347 7.28 -34.25 -19.76
C PHE A 347 6.58 -34.58 -21.08
N LYS A 348 6.40 -35.87 -21.40
CA LYS A 348 5.75 -36.32 -22.65
C LYS A 348 4.23 -36.42 -22.55
N LYS A 349 3.69 -36.50 -21.34
CA LYS A 349 2.25 -36.66 -21.10
C LYS A 349 1.72 -35.49 -20.29
N LEU A 350 0.75 -34.77 -20.84
CA LEU A 350 -0.02 -33.77 -20.12
C LEU A 350 -1.21 -34.44 -19.41
N THR A 351 -1.51 -34.01 -18.20
CA THR A 351 -2.65 -34.48 -17.42
C THR A 351 -3.25 -33.30 -16.68
N PHE A 352 -4.57 -33.16 -16.74
CA PHE A 352 -5.27 -32.14 -15.97
C PHE A 352 -5.56 -32.63 -14.55
N GLY A 353 -5.48 -31.70 -13.61
CA GLY A 353 -5.93 -31.88 -12.24
C GLY A 353 -6.57 -30.61 -11.69
N LEU A 354 -7.19 -30.74 -10.53
CA LEU A 354 -7.87 -29.65 -9.87
C LEU A 354 -7.70 -29.81 -8.37
N THR A 355 -7.34 -28.74 -7.66
CA THR A 355 -7.22 -28.72 -6.21
C THR A 355 -8.09 -27.64 -5.61
N MET A 356 -8.92 -28.01 -4.64
CA MET A 356 -9.57 -27.05 -3.75
C MET A 356 -8.69 -26.86 -2.53
N ARG A 357 -8.29 -25.62 -2.27
CA ARG A 357 -7.33 -25.25 -1.24
C ARG A 357 -7.97 -24.33 -0.20
N TYR A 358 -7.74 -24.65 1.06
CA TYR A 358 -8.00 -23.83 2.22
C TYR A 358 -6.70 -23.21 2.75
N THR A 359 -6.69 -21.90 3.00
CA THR A 359 -5.59 -21.19 3.66
C THR A 359 -5.92 -21.00 5.14
N PHE A 360 -5.02 -21.47 6.02
CA PHE A 360 -5.19 -21.41 7.48
C PHE A 360 -4.84 -20.04 8.08
#